data_AF-A0AAD6ZN96-F1
#
_entry.id   AF-A0AAD6ZN96-F1
#
_cell.length_a   1.000
_cell.length_b   1.000
_cell.length_c   1.000
_cell.angle_alpha   90.00
_cell.angle_beta   90.00
_cell.angle_gamma   90.00
#
_symmetry.space_group_name_H-M   'P 1'
#
loop_
_entity.id
_entity.type
_entity.pdbx_description
1 polymer ?
#
loop_
_entity_poly.entity_id
_entity_poly.type
_entity_poly.pdbx_seq_one_letter_code
_entity_poly.pdbx_strand_id
1 'polypeptide(L)'
;MTTQVEAAAVTEALKIVRLNYGHLAGMILFFDHLITLDIEINLLWRRGKSFSAYWFFINRYFGFLSGIAVLALPFLTVSPETCQNYSFIRELILVATQAIASTIMVLRVYALYGRSRRVLWFLCVLALGLVAISVFSFTQQQAIRATILGGCHFNLSEKTSYHLASSWEALFIFDTAIFILTIYNAYTTRRRMMPTASLYTRIIHDGAIVMALANLVNIATFYFADSVSIFPGGFATVASTISITMISRLILNLHEHANAGLMTQRSGPVSQYRIPLQSLPDSSTFMAGTVIDSQLGPILNITVV
;
A
#
# COMPACT_ATOMS: atom_id res chain seq x y z
N MET A 1 30.38 34.51 -19.03
CA MET A 1 29.04 34.61 -19.67
C MET A 1 28.53 33.21 -20.04
N THR A 2 29.33 32.38 -20.71
CA THR A 2 29.07 30.95 -20.97
C THR A 2 28.73 30.15 -19.71
N THR A 3 29.48 30.32 -18.62
CA THR A 3 29.25 29.61 -17.35
C THR A 3 27.92 29.94 -16.65
N GLN A 4 27.39 31.16 -16.83
CA GLN A 4 26.09 31.53 -16.28
C GLN A 4 24.93 31.01 -17.13
N VAL A 5 25.11 30.95 -18.45
CA VAL A 5 24.12 30.38 -19.38
C VAL A 5 24.03 28.87 -19.20
N GLU A 6 25.16 28.19 -19.02
CA GLU A 6 25.21 26.75 -18.69
C GLU A 6 24.53 26.45 -17.34
N ALA A 7 24.82 27.25 -16.30
CA ALA A 7 24.18 27.08 -15.00
C ALA A 7 22.65 27.30 -15.05
N ALA A 8 22.19 28.28 -15.83
CA ALA A 8 20.77 28.52 -16.04
C ALA A 8 20.09 27.36 -16.81
N ALA A 9 20.73 26.86 -17.87
CA ALA A 9 20.22 25.74 -18.66
C ALA A 9 20.12 24.43 -17.85
N VAL A 10 21.14 24.13 -17.03
CA VAL A 10 21.13 22.98 -16.11
C VAL A 10 20.01 23.12 -15.09
N THR A 11 19.78 24.32 -14.56
CA THR A 11 18.73 24.56 -13.57
C THR A 11 17.33 24.36 -14.17
N GLU A 12 17.09 24.82 -15.40
CA GLU A 12 15.81 24.61 -16.08
C GLU A 12 15.56 23.14 -16.43
N ALA A 13 16.60 22.43 -16.90
CA ALA A 13 16.50 20.99 -17.16
C ALA A 13 16.14 20.20 -15.89
N LEU A 14 16.76 20.54 -14.75
CA LEU A 14 16.46 19.96 -13.45
C LEU A 14 14.99 20.18 -13.06
N LYS A 15 14.44 21.39 -13.22
CA LYS A 15 13.03 21.66 -12.91
C LYS A 15 12.08 20.78 -13.69
N ILE A 16 12.31 20.64 -15.00
CA ILE A 16 11.47 19.82 -15.90
C ILE A 16 11.47 18.37 -15.44
N VAL A 17 12.64 17.82 -15.14
CA VAL A 17 12.79 16.44 -14.68
C VAL A 17 12.06 16.21 -13.35
N ARG A 18 12.16 17.13 -12.39
CA ARG A 18 11.46 17.04 -11.09
C ARG A 18 9.95 17.05 -11.23
N LEU A 19 9.43 17.98 -12.03
CA LEU A 19 8.00 18.09 -12.33
C LEU A 19 7.48 16.81 -12.98
N ASN A 20 8.23 16.24 -13.94
CA ASN A 20 7.83 15.04 -14.65
C ASN A 20 7.68 13.82 -13.72
N TYR A 21 8.65 13.56 -12.83
CA TYR A 21 8.54 12.42 -11.89
C TYR A 21 7.42 12.60 -10.87
N GLY A 22 7.23 13.81 -10.35
CA GLY A 22 6.11 14.13 -9.45
C GLY A 22 4.76 13.89 -10.13
N HIS A 23 4.58 14.42 -11.35
CA HIS A 23 3.35 14.22 -12.11
C HIS A 23 3.08 12.75 -12.41
N LEU A 24 4.11 11.97 -12.79
CA LEU A 24 3.94 10.53 -13.01
C LEU A 24 3.44 9.83 -11.75
N ALA A 25 4.01 10.13 -10.59
CA ALA A 25 3.51 9.60 -9.32
C ALA A 25 2.05 10.02 -9.05
N GLY A 26 1.72 11.29 -9.24
CA GLY A 26 0.35 11.80 -9.09
C GLY A 26 -0.65 11.12 -10.02
N MET A 27 -0.28 10.92 -11.29
CA MET A 27 -1.11 10.24 -12.29
C MET A 27 -1.33 8.78 -11.94
N ILE A 28 -0.28 8.06 -11.51
CA ILE A 28 -0.40 6.67 -11.05
C ILE A 28 -1.36 6.59 -9.86
N LEU A 29 -1.20 7.47 -8.88
CA LEU A 29 -2.03 7.48 -7.68
C LEU A 29 -3.49 7.80 -8.02
N PHE A 30 -3.73 8.81 -8.86
CA PHE A 30 -5.07 9.19 -9.31
C PHE A 30 -5.73 8.07 -10.13
N PHE A 31 -4.98 7.48 -11.06
CA PHE A 31 -5.46 6.37 -11.87
C PHE A 31 -5.83 5.16 -11.00
N ASP A 32 -4.99 4.79 -10.02
CA ASP A 32 -5.29 3.73 -9.06
C ASP A 32 -6.58 4.01 -8.27
N HIS A 33 -6.79 5.27 -7.88
CA HIS A 33 -8.00 5.68 -7.18
C HIS A 33 -9.26 5.41 -7.99
N LEU A 34 -9.24 5.76 -9.28
CA LEU A 34 -10.38 5.59 -10.17
C LEU A 34 -10.69 4.12 -10.45
N ILE A 35 -9.68 3.32 -10.79
CA ILE A 35 -9.91 1.93 -11.24
C ILE A 35 -10.31 0.98 -10.13
N THR A 36 -10.07 1.31 -8.85
CA THR A 36 -10.49 0.46 -7.74
C THR A 36 -11.64 1.07 -6.94
N LEU A 37 -12.24 2.17 -7.40
CA LEU A 37 -13.31 2.87 -6.69
C LEU A 37 -14.59 2.03 -6.60
N ASP A 38 -14.94 1.32 -7.67
CA ASP A 38 -16.09 0.41 -7.73
C ASP A 38 -15.94 -0.73 -6.70
N ILE A 39 -14.75 -1.33 -6.63
CA ILE A 39 -14.39 -2.37 -5.67
C ILE A 39 -14.46 -1.79 -4.24
N GLU A 40 -13.89 -0.61 -4.05
CA GLU A 40 -13.89 0.10 -2.76
C GLU A 40 -15.31 0.35 -2.25
N ILE A 41 -16.19 0.87 -3.11
CA ILE A 41 -17.59 1.15 -2.77
C ILE A 41 -18.31 -0.13 -2.32
N ASN A 42 -18.12 -1.22 -3.05
CA ASN A 42 -18.82 -2.48 -2.79
C ASN A 42 -18.27 -3.25 -1.56
N LEU A 43 -16.96 -3.18 -1.30
CA LEU A 43 -16.32 -3.94 -0.23
C LEU A 43 -16.23 -3.17 1.10
N LEU A 44 -16.09 -1.84 1.06
CA LEU A 44 -15.77 -1.03 2.24
C LEU A 44 -16.85 0.01 2.56
N TRP A 45 -17.38 0.73 1.56
CA TRP A 45 -18.36 1.81 1.82
C TRP A 45 -19.76 1.28 2.14
N ARG A 46 -20.26 0.32 1.39
CA ARG A 46 -21.63 -0.22 1.54
C ARG A 46 -21.80 -1.18 2.72
N ARG A 47 -20.70 -1.61 3.35
CA ARG A 47 -20.70 -2.64 4.40
C ARG A 47 -20.38 -2.03 5.77
N GLY A 48 -20.62 -2.81 6.83
CA GLY A 48 -20.21 -2.43 8.19
C GLY A 48 -18.69 -2.19 8.24
N LYS A 49 -18.27 -1.02 8.72
CA LYS A 49 -16.87 -0.62 8.72
C LYS A 49 -16.09 -1.41 9.78
N SER A 50 -15.19 -2.28 9.31
CA SER A 50 -14.23 -2.97 10.17
C SER A 50 -13.07 -2.04 10.55
N PHE A 51 -12.29 -2.41 11.57
CA PHE A 51 -11.09 -1.65 11.95
C PHE A 51 -10.09 -1.49 10.78
N SER A 52 -9.96 -2.50 9.92
CA SER A 52 -9.11 -2.44 8.72
C SER A 52 -9.63 -1.43 7.69
N ALA A 53 -10.94 -1.20 7.62
CA ALA A 53 -11.54 -0.23 6.71
C ALA A 53 -11.17 1.20 7.08
N TYR A 54 -11.13 1.54 8.38
CA TYR A 54 -10.70 2.87 8.81
C TYR A 54 -9.24 3.15 8.45
N TRP A 55 -8.34 2.20 8.72
CA TRP A 55 -6.94 2.33 8.34
C TRP A 55 -6.73 2.44 6.83
N PHE A 56 -7.52 1.70 6.05
CA PHE A 56 -7.54 1.85 4.60
C PHE A 56 -7.91 3.27 4.18
N PHE A 57 -8.99 3.83 4.73
CA PHE A 57 -9.43 5.19 4.41
C PHE A 57 -8.38 6.23 4.77
N ILE A 58 -7.77 6.08 5.96
CA ILE A 58 -6.68 6.96 6.40
C ILE A 58 -5.52 6.88 5.41
N ASN A 59 -4.97 5.70 5.13
CA ASN A 59 -3.84 5.54 4.20
C ASN A 59 -4.13 6.12 2.82
N ARG A 60 -5.31 5.78 2.27
CA ARG A 60 -5.67 6.11 0.89
C ARG A 60 -5.97 7.59 0.71
N TYR A 61 -6.88 8.14 1.50
CA TYR A 61 -7.32 9.53 1.33
C TYR A 61 -6.34 10.54 1.91
N PHE A 62 -5.65 10.21 3.02
CA PHE A 62 -4.54 11.05 3.48
C PHE A 62 -3.44 11.10 2.41
N GLY A 63 -3.05 9.94 1.87
CA GLY A 63 -2.05 9.82 0.81
C GLY A 63 -2.41 10.55 -0.48
N PHE A 64 -3.70 10.55 -0.85
CA PHE A 64 -4.21 11.27 -2.01
C PHE A 64 -4.15 12.79 -1.82
N LEU A 65 -4.69 13.28 -0.71
CA LEU A 65 -4.70 14.72 -0.40
C LEU A 65 -3.29 15.26 -0.20
N SER A 66 -2.42 14.50 0.47
CA SER A 66 -1.02 14.85 0.62
C SER A 66 -0.28 14.88 -0.71
N GLY A 67 -0.53 13.90 -1.60
CA GLY A 67 0.01 13.87 -2.95
C GLY A 67 -0.36 15.12 -3.74
N ILE A 68 -1.63 15.52 -3.74
CA ILE A 68 -2.08 16.76 -4.41
C ILE A 68 -1.36 17.99 -3.83
N ALA A 69 -1.29 18.10 -2.51
CA ALA A 69 -0.63 19.23 -1.86
C ALA A 69 0.86 19.32 -2.26
N VAL A 70 1.58 18.19 -2.29
CA VAL A 70 3.00 18.15 -2.66
C VAL A 70 3.22 18.46 -4.15
N LEU A 71 2.29 18.06 -5.04
CA LEU A 71 2.39 18.29 -6.48
C LEU A 71 1.99 19.69 -6.92
N ALA A 72 1.14 20.39 -6.16
CA ALA A 72 0.73 21.75 -6.49
C ALA A 72 1.82 22.81 -6.19
N LEU A 73 2.71 22.53 -5.24
CA LEU A 73 3.69 23.50 -4.73
C LEU A 73 4.70 24.04 -5.75
N PRO A 74 5.27 23.22 -6.66
CA PRO A 74 6.20 23.71 -7.68
C PRO A 74 5.61 24.79 -8.60
N PHE A 75 4.28 24.87 -8.71
CA PHE A 75 3.57 25.83 -9.55
C PHE A 75 3.28 27.15 -8.85
N LEU A 76 3.51 27.26 -7.54
CA LEU A 76 3.25 28.46 -6.77
C LEU A 76 4.53 29.31 -6.66
N THR A 77 4.43 30.58 -7.07
CA THR A 77 5.47 31.58 -6.80
C THR A 77 5.32 32.08 -5.37
N VAL A 78 6.17 31.58 -4.46
CA VAL A 78 6.12 31.90 -3.02
C VAL A 78 7.39 32.59 -2.54
N SER A 79 7.30 33.32 -1.43
CA SER A 79 8.46 33.94 -0.76
C SER A 79 9.43 32.87 -0.21
N PRO A 80 10.70 33.22 0.07
CA PRO A 80 11.69 32.23 0.54
C PRO A 80 11.32 31.63 1.90
N GLU A 81 10.79 32.44 2.80
CA GLU A 81 10.32 32.00 4.12
C GLU A 81 9.14 31.04 4.00
N THR A 82 8.17 31.37 3.16
CA THR A 82 7.03 30.50 2.87
C THR A 82 7.50 29.18 2.24
N CYS A 83 8.47 29.22 1.32
CA CYS A 83 9.07 28.03 0.72
C CYS A 83 9.76 27.12 1.76
N GLN A 84 10.46 27.70 2.73
CA GLN A 84 11.10 26.94 3.82
C GLN A 84 10.07 26.24 4.71
N ASN A 85 9.00 26.95 5.11
CA ASN A 85 7.92 26.37 5.90
C ASN A 85 7.21 25.23 5.15
N TYR A 86 6.97 25.40 3.85
CA TYR A 86 6.40 24.34 3.02
C TYR A 86 7.30 23.11 2.91
N SER A 87 8.63 23.29 2.81
CA SER A 87 9.57 22.17 2.81
C SER A 87 9.44 21.33 4.09
N PHE A 88 9.36 22.00 5.24
CA PHE A 88 9.20 21.33 6.52
C PHE A 88 7.86 20.58 6.59
N ILE A 89 6.77 21.23 6.14
CA ILE A 89 5.44 20.59 6.07
C ILE A 89 5.46 19.37 5.14
N ARG A 90 6.12 19.44 3.98
CA ARG A 90 6.25 18.31 3.06
C ARG A 90 6.94 17.12 3.73
N GLU A 91 8.05 17.34 4.44
CA GLU A 91 8.73 16.26 5.17
C GLU A 91 7.83 15.66 6.26
N LEU A 92 7.12 16.50 7.03
CA LEU A 92 6.15 16.01 8.02
C LEU A 92 5.04 15.17 7.38
N ILE A 93 4.54 15.58 6.21
CA ILE A 93 3.53 14.85 5.45
C ILE A 93 4.06 13.48 4.98
N LEU A 94 5.30 13.43 4.48
CA LEU A 94 5.95 12.18 4.07
C LEU A 94 6.12 11.25 5.28
N VAL A 95 6.63 11.77 6.40
CA VAL A 95 6.77 11.02 7.66
C VAL A 95 5.42 10.49 8.13
N ALA A 96 4.37 11.32 8.14
CA ALA A 96 3.03 10.90 8.53
C ALA A 96 2.48 9.80 7.60
N THR A 97 2.69 9.92 6.29
CA THR A 97 2.27 8.92 5.30
C THR A 97 2.95 7.58 5.56
N GLN A 98 4.27 7.59 5.78
CA GLN A 98 5.03 6.38 6.07
C GLN A 98 4.66 5.78 7.43
N ALA A 99 4.42 6.61 8.46
CA ALA A 99 3.98 6.12 9.77
C ALA A 99 2.62 5.40 9.70
N ILE A 100 1.68 5.91 8.90
CA ILE A 100 0.39 5.24 8.63
C ILE A 100 0.64 3.88 7.96
N ALA A 101 1.45 3.87 6.89
CA ALA A 101 1.82 2.67 6.15
C ALA A 101 2.45 1.60 7.06
N SER A 102 3.48 1.97 7.82
CA SER A 102 4.15 1.11 8.79
C SER A 102 3.21 0.59 9.87
N THR A 103 2.28 1.41 10.36
CA THR A 103 1.28 0.98 11.35
C THR A 103 0.38 -0.13 10.79
N ILE A 104 -0.10 0.01 9.56
CA ILE A 104 -0.91 -1.02 8.89
C ILE A 104 -0.14 -2.32 8.76
N MET A 105 1.13 -2.24 8.38
CA MET A 105 2.01 -3.40 8.25
C MET A 105 2.27 -4.09 9.58
N VAL A 106 2.48 -3.33 10.68
CA VAL A 106 2.59 -3.87 12.04
C VAL A 106 1.31 -4.58 12.46
N LEU A 107 0.15 -3.97 12.25
CA LEU A 107 -1.15 -4.57 12.59
C LEU A 107 -1.36 -5.88 11.83
N ARG A 108 -0.93 -5.92 10.56
CA ARG A 108 -0.96 -7.14 9.73
C ARG A 108 -0.06 -8.24 10.30
N VAL A 109 1.20 -7.93 10.62
CA VAL A 109 2.12 -8.91 11.23
C VAL A 109 1.59 -9.37 12.59
N TYR A 110 1.07 -8.47 13.41
CA TYR A 110 0.46 -8.81 14.70
C TYR A 110 -0.71 -9.80 14.53
N ALA A 111 -1.56 -9.61 13.52
CA ALA A 111 -2.63 -10.53 13.20
C ALA A 111 -2.10 -11.89 12.69
N LEU A 112 -1.08 -11.89 11.84
CA LEU A 112 -0.45 -13.11 11.30
C LEU A 112 0.16 -14.00 12.39
N TYR A 113 0.71 -13.39 13.44
CA TYR A 113 1.25 -14.08 14.62
C TYR A 113 0.20 -14.34 15.71
N GLY A 114 -1.09 -14.39 15.35
CA GLY A 114 -2.17 -14.75 16.27
C GLY A 114 -2.35 -13.77 17.43
N ARG A 115 -2.10 -12.47 17.19
CA ARG A 115 -2.16 -11.40 18.20
C ARG A 115 -1.17 -11.59 19.35
N SER A 116 0.00 -12.15 19.07
CA SER A 116 1.08 -12.27 20.04
C SER A 116 1.65 -10.90 20.42
N ARG A 117 1.44 -10.48 21.68
CA ARG A 117 1.98 -9.22 22.22
C ARG A 117 3.51 -9.15 22.17
N ARG A 118 4.20 -10.31 22.13
CA ARG A 118 5.67 -10.36 22.03
C ARG A 118 6.18 -9.74 20.73
N VAL A 119 5.53 -10.05 19.61
CA VAL A 119 5.89 -9.51 18.30
C VAL A 119 5.59 -8.01 18.22
N LEU A 120 4.47 -7.59 18.80
CA LEU A 120 4.13 -6.17 18.89
C LEU A 120 5.16 -5.40 19.71
N TRP A 121 5.52 -5.89 20.90
CA TRP A 121 6.56 -5.25 21.73
C TRP A 121 7.91 -5.16 21.02
N PHE A 122 8.34 -6.23 20.34
CA PHE A 122 9.55 -6.21 19.53
C PHE A 122 9.52 -5.12 18.46
N LEU A 123 8.43 -5.03 17.68
CA LEU A 123 8.27 -4.02 16.63
C LEU A 123 8.19 -2.60 17.21
N CYS A 124 7.50 -2.39 18.33
CA CYS A 124 7.44 -1.08 18.99
C CYS A 124 8.82 -0.63 19.49
N VAL A 125 9.58 -1.52 20.13
CA VAL A 125 10.94 -1.21 20.62
C VAL A 125 11.87 -0.90 19.44
N LEU A 126 11.79 -1.70 18.37
CA LEU A 126 12.56 -1.46 17.15
C LEU A 126 12.22 -0.09 16.54
N ALA A 127 10.92 0.23 16.39
CA ALA A 127 10.47 1.51 15.86
C ALA A 127 10.97 2.69 16.72
N LEU A 128 10.82 2.60 18.05
CA LEU A 128 11.27 3.65 18.96
C LEU A 128 12.78 3.86 18.91
N GLY A 129 13.57 2.77 18.83
CA GLY A 129 15.03 2.86 18.69
C GLY A 129 15.44 3.54 17.38
N LEU A 130 14.80 3.16 16.27
CA LEU A 130 15.08 3.73 14.94
C LEU A 130 14.67 5.20 14.84
N VAL A 131 13.53 5.58 15.44
CA VAL A 131 13.09 6.98 15.56
C VAL A 131 14.08 7.78 16.41
N ALA A 132 14.54 7.24 17.55
CA ALA A 132 15.51 7.92 18.40
C ALA A 132 16.84 8.18 17.68
N ILE A 133 17.34 7.22 16.91
CA ILE A 133 18.55 7.38 16.07
C ILE A 133 18.33 8.47 15.00
N SER A 134 17.16 8.46 14.35
CA SER A 134 16.82 9.46 13.33
C SER A 134 16.76 10.87 13.92
N VAL A 135 16.07 11.04 15.05
CA VAL A 135 15.94 12.34 15.75
C VAL A 135 17.30 12.83 16.25
N PHE A 136 18.14 11.96 16.81
CA PHE A 136 19.49 12.30 17.24
C PHE A 136 20.37 12.76 16.07
N SER A 137 20.15 12.21 14.87
CA SER A 137 20.87 12.65 13.67
C SER A 137 20.51 14.09 13.28
N PHE A 138 19.26 14.53 13.51
CA PHE A 138 18.82 15.90 13.20
C PHE A 138 19.31 16.96 14.19
N THR A 139 19.60 16.61 15.46
CA THR A 139 20.06 17.61 16.44
C THR A 139 21.45 18.19 16.11
N GLN A 140 22.19 17.56 15.20
CA GLN A 140 23.50 18.03 14.72
C GLN A 140 23.43 18.94 13.48
N GLN A 141 22.22 19.29 13.03
CA GLN A 141 22.02 20.00 11.77
C GLN A 141 22.14 21.53 11.89
N GLN A 142 22.80 22.17 10.92
CA GLN A 142 22.71 23.63 10.70
C GLN A 142 21.58 23.98 9.71
N ALA A 143 21.02 25.18 9.85
CA ALA A 143 19.81 25.63 9.15
C ALA A 143 19.82 25.39 7.63
N ILE A 144 18.68 24.91 7.10
CA ILE A 144 18.43 24.62 5.69
C ILE A 144 18.43 25.95 4.89
N ARG A 145 19.26 26.06 3.84
CA ARG A 145 19.26 27.23 2.94
C ARG A 145 18.37 26.95 1.72
N ALA A 146 17.21 27.59 1.63
CA ALA A 146 16.40 27.59 0.42
C ALA A 146 16.96 28.59 -0.60
N THR A 147 17.07 28.19 -1.87
CA THR A 147 17.49 29.10 -2.97
C THR A 147 16.32 29.24 -3.94
N ILE A 148 15.87 30.48 -4.17
CA ILE A 148 14.79 30.76 -5.14
C ILE A 148 15.41 30.97 -6.51
N LEU A 149 15.18 30.01 -7.42
CA LEU A 149 15.35 30.22 -8.85
C LEU A 149 14.01 29.87 -9.54
N GLY A 150 13.06 30.82 -9.61
CA GLY A 150 11.79 30.65 -10.32
C GLY A 150 10.97 29.43 -9.88
N GLY A 151 10.29 29.55 -8.73
CA GLY A 151 9.56 28.48 -8.03
C GLY A 151 10.21 28.13 -6.67
N CYS A 152 9.48 27.42 -5.80
CA CYS A 152 10.04 26.92 -4.54
C CYS A 152 10.90 25.67 -4.80
N HIS A 153 12.20 25.88 -5.00
CA HIS A 153 13.15 24.82 -5.32
C HIS A 153 14.14 24.61 -4.19
N PHE A 154 14.39 23.34 -3.88
CA PHE A 154 15.28 22.94 -2.80
C PHE A 154 16.67 22.65 -3.36
N ASN A 155 17.70 23.17 -2.70
CA ASN A 155 19.04 22.64 -2.77
C ASN A 155 19.39 22.23 -1.34
N LEU A 156 19.36 20.92 -1.08
CA LEU A 156 19.68 20.39 0.24
C LEU A 156 21.19 20.53 0.45
N SER A 157 21.61 21.05 1.61
CA SER A 157 23.02 20.97 2.01
C SER A 157 23.43 19.50 2.08
N GLU A 158 24.68 19.19 1.77
CA GLU A 158 25.22 17.83 1.81
C GLU A 158 24.95 17.16 3.16
N LYS A 159 25.18 17.90 4.26
CA LYS A 159 24.91 17.43 5.64
C LYS A 159 23.43 17.11 5.86
N THR A 160 22.53 17.99 5.42
CA THR A 160 21.07 17.77 5.53
C THR A 160 20.63 16.54 4.72
N SER A 161 21.26 16.31 3.56
CA SER A 161 20.96 15.15 2.71
C SER A 161 21.29 13.84 3.43
N TYR A 162 22.44 13.75 4.09
CA TYR A 162 22.81 12.56 4.87
C TYR A 162 21.87 12.33 6.08
N HIS A 163 21.46 13.38 6.79
CA HIS A 163 20.52 13.24 7.90
C HIS A 163 19.14 12.77 7.43
N LEU A 164 18.64 13.29 6.31
CA LEU A 164 17.40 12.79 5.70
C LEU A 164 17.56 11.33 5.24
N ALA A 165 18.69 10.97 4.63
CA ALA A 165 19.00 9.60 4.24
C ALA A 165 18.90 8.64 5.44
N SER A 166 19.47 9.01 6.60
CA SER A 166 19.42 8.20 7.82
C SER A 166 18.00 7.87 8.28
N SER A 167 17.05 8.80 8.08
CA SER A 167 15.64 8.58 8.42
C SER A 167 14.96 7.60 7.47
N TRP A 168 15.27 7.68 6.18
CA TRP A 168 14.79 6.74 5.18
C TRP A 168 15.39 5.34 5.35
N GLU A 169 16.66 5.25 5.75
CA GLU A 169 17.32 4.01 6.11
C GLU A 169 16.69 3.37 7.34
N ALA A 170 16.43 4.15 8.38
CA ALA A 170 15.72 3.69 9.57
C ALA A 170 14.35 3.10 9.20
N LEU A 171 13.58 3.79 8.35
CA LEU A 171 12.31 3.29 7.82
C LEU A 171 12.50 1.98 7.03
N PHE A 172 13.51 1.91 6.15
CA PHE A 172 13.77 0.73 5.34
C PHE A 172 14.18 -0.49 6.19
N ILE A 173 14.98 -0.29 7.24
CA ILE A 173 15.31 -1.34 8.22
C ILE A 173 14.03 -1.86 8.89
N PHE A 174 13.14 -0.95 9.29
CA PHE A 174 11.87 -1.31 9.92
C PHE A 174 10.97 -2.13 8.99
N ASP A 175 10.77 -1.66 7.76
CA ASP A 175 9.97 -2.37 6.75
C ASP A 175 10.57 -3.74 6.40
N THR A 176 11.90 -3.83 6.33
CA THR A 176 12.61 -5.09 6.09
C THR A 176 12.36 -6.09 7.22
N ALA A 177 12.37 -5.64 8.48
CA ALA A 177 12.07 -6.50 9.62
C ALA A 177 10.62 -7.05 9.57
N ILE A 178 9.65 -6.19 9.24
CA ILE A 178 8.24 -6.60 9.02
C ILE A 178 8.15 -7.61 7.88
N PHE A 179 8.82 -7.35 6.76
CA PHE A 179 8.83 -8.24 5.61
C PHE A 179 9.40 -9.62 5.94
N ILE A 180 10.53 -9.67 6.66
CA ILE A 180 11.14 -10.91 7.14
C ILE A 180 10.18 -11.68 8.04
N LEU A 181 9.55 -11.02 9.01
CA LEU A 181 8.55 -11.67 9.89
C LEU A 181 7.35 -12.20 9.10
N THR A 182 6.90 -11.45 8.09
CA THR A 182 5.80 -11.87 7.22
C THR A 182 6.16 -13.14 6.44
N ILE A 183 7.34 -13.18 5.83
CA ILE A 183 7.84 -14.36 5.10
C ILE A 183 8.04 -15.53 6.04
N TYR A 184 8.64 -15.31 7.20
CA TYR A 184 8.90 -16.35 8.18
C TYR A 184 7.58 -17.00 8.65
N ASN A 185 6.57 -16.19 8.98
CA ASN A 185 5.26 -16.71 9.32
C ASN A 185 4.63 -17.48 8.15
N ALA A 186 4.66 -16.92 6.94
CA ALA A 186 4.12 -17.59 5.76
C ALA A 186 4.80 -18.95 5.49
N TYR A 187 6.12 -19.04 5.64
CA TYR A 187 6.88 -20.28 5.51
C TYR A 187 6.54 -21.30 6.61
N THR A 188 6.51 -20.86 7.87
CA THR A 188 6.19 -21.74 9.00
C THR A 188 4.75 -22.25 8.97
N THR A 189 3.78 -21.41 8.60
CA THR A 189 2.39 -21.82 8.37
C THR A 189 2.29 -22.81 7.23
N ARG A 190 2.97 -22.58 6.10
CA ARG A 190 2.99 -23.51 4.96
C ARG A 190 3.52 -24.89 5.35
N ARG A 191 4.60 -24.92 6.13
CA ARG A 191 5.20 -26.18 6.61
C ARG A 191 4.27 -26.97 7.54
N ARG A 192 3.31 -26.30 8.21
CA ARG A 192 2.41 -26.90 9.19
C ARG A 192 1.03 -27.28 8.64
N MET A 193 0.46 -26.50 7.71
CA MET A 193 -0.98 -26.59 7.38
C MET A 193 -1.28 -27.18 6.00
N MET A 194 -0.71 -26.68 4.89
CA MET A 194 -0.77 -27.32 3.55
C MET A 194 0.24 -26.70 2.56
N PRO A 195 0.85 -27.45 1.61
CA PRO A 195 1.80 -26.93 0.63
C PRO A 195 1.20 -26.17 -0.57
N THR A 196 -0.13 -26.15 -0.70
CA THR A 196 -0.85 -25.87 -1.96
C THR A 196 -0.80 -24.42 -2.42
N ALA A 197 -0.59 -23.44 -1.53
CA ALA A 197 -0.38 -22.05 -1.91
C ALA A 197 1.13 -21.74 -2.05
N SER A 198 1.52 -21.30 -3.24
CA SER A 198 2.87 -20.82 -3.53
C SER A 198 3.19 -19.58 -2.69
N LEU A 199 4.24 -19.66 -1.87
CA LEU A 199 4.78 -18.52 -1.10
C LEU A 199 5.15 -17.36 -2.03
N TYR A 200 5.71 -17.68 -3.19
CA TYR A 200 6.07 -16.74 -4.24
C TYR A 200 4.86 -15.96 -4.76
N THR A 201 3.74 -16.64 -5.00
CA THR A 201 2.49 -16.02 -5.45
C THR A 201 1.96 -15.05 -4.40
N ARG A 202 2.10 -15.38 -3.11
CA ARG A 202 1.66 -14.51 -2.01
C ARG A 202 2.53 -13.26 -1.85
N ILE A 203 3.85 -13.39 -2.00
CA ILE A 203 4.79 -12.26 -1.88
C ILE A 203 4.65 -11.28 -3.06
N ILE A 204 4.46 -11.77 -4.28
CA ILE A 204 4.27 -10.91 -5.45
C ILE A 204 2.91 -10.21 -5.42
N HIS A 205 1.85 -10.90 -5.02
CA HIS A 205 0.53 -10.27 -4.86
C HIS A 205 0.49 -9.22 -3.75
N ASP A 206 1.37 -9.31 -2.76
CA ASP A 206 1.41 -8.39 -1.62
C ASP A 206 2.08 -7.04 -1.93
N GLY A 207 2.77 -6.89 -3.06
CA GLY A 207 3.42 -5.61 -3.45
C GLY A 207 4.63 -5.20 -2.61
N ALA A 208 5.01 -6.00 -1.60
CA ALA A 208 6.06 -5.66 -0.63
C ALA A 208 7.45 -5.51 -1.28
N ILE A 209 7.77 -6.32 -2.29
CA ILE A 209 9.03 -6.19 -3.06
C ILE A 209 9.08 -4.84 -3.78
N VAL A 210 7.97 -4.43 -4.39
CA VAL A 210 7.89 -3.15 -5.11
C VAL A 210 8.10 -1.97 -4.16
N MET A 211 7.47 -2.03 -2.98
CA MET A 211 7.65 -1.02 -1.92
C MET A 211 9.11 -0.96 -1.43
N ALA A 212 9.73 -2.11 -1.16
CA ALA A 212 11.13 -2.18 -0.72
C ALA A 212 12.09 -1.62 -1.78
N LEU A 213 11.90 -1.99 -3.05
CA LEU A 213 12.71 -1.46 -4.17
C LEU A 213 12.53 0.05 -4.33
N ALA A 214 11.30 0.56 -4.22
CA ALA A 214 11.04 1.99 -4.32
C ALA A 214 11.74 2.78 -3.19
N ASN A 215 11.67 2.28 -1.95
CA ASN A 215 12.39 2.86 -0.82
C ASN A 215 13.91 2.79 -1.00
N LEU A 216 14.45 1.68 -1.51
CA LEU A 216 15.87 1.54 -1.79
C LEU A 216 16.36 2.50 -2.87
N VAL A 217 15.60 2.66 -3.97
CA VAL A 217 15.90 3.64 -5.01
C VAL A 217 15.89 5.06 -4.45
N ASN A 218 14.92 5.38 -3.59
CA ASN A 218 14.90 6.68 -2.91
C ASN A 218 16.14 6.90 -2.03
N ILE A 219 16.55 5.90 -1.23
CA ILE A 219 17.78 5.98 -0.40
C ILE A 219 19.01 6.19 -1.29
N ALA A 220 19.14 5.43 -2.38
CA ALA A 220 20.25 5.55 -3.31
C ALA A 220 20.37 6.98 -3.86
N THR A 221 19.25 7.69 -4.04
CA THR A 221 19.28 9.09 -4.50
C THR A 221 19.91 10.04 -3.49
N PHE A 222 20.00 9.72 -2.19
CA PHE A 222 20.71 10.59 -1.25
C PHE A 222 22.24 10.48 -1.36
N TYR A 223 22.76 9.35 -1.85
CA TYR A 223 24.20 9.08 -1.92
C TYR A 223 24.79 9.24 -3.32
N PHE A 224 24.03 8.87 -4.35
CA PHE A 224 24.52 8.80 -5.73
C PHE A 224 23.91 9.87 -6.64
N ALA A 225 23.10 10.77 -6.10
CA ALA A 225 22.54 11.87 -6.87
C ALA A 225 23.63 12.90 -7.19
N ASP A 226 24.07 12.92 -8.44
CA ASP A 226 24.72 14.08 -9.01
C ASP A 226 23.65 15.16 -9.20
N SER A 227 23.79 16.27 -8.48
CA SER A 227 22.86 17.42 -8.42
C SER A 227 22.34 17.96 -9.77
N VAL A 228 22.89 17.48 -10.90
CA VAL A 228 22.58 17.78 -12.30
C VAL A 228 21.49 16.87 -12.90
N SER A 229 21.37 15.59 -12.49
CA SER A 229 20.43 14.61 -13.09
C SER A 229 19.35 14.15 -12.13
N ILE A 230 19.70 13.95 -10.86
CA ILE A 230 18.83 13.48 -9.79
C ILE A 230 19.16 14.33 -8.56
N PHE A 231 18.17 14.65 -7.73
CA PHE A 231 18.40 15.39 -6.49
C PHE A 231 18.20 14.47 -5.28
N PRO A 232 18.92 14.71 -4.16
CA PRO A 232 18.76 13.93 -2.96
C PRO A 232 17.30 13.87 -2.49
N GLY A 233 16.75 12.68 -2.32
CA GLY A 233 15.37 12.46 -1.89
C GLY A 233 14.31 12.74 -2.96
N GLY A 234 14.70 12.85 -4.23
CA GLY A 234 13.76 13.18 -5.30
C GLY A 234 12.71 12.12 -5.61
N PHE A 235 12.97 10.88 -5.23
CA PHE A 235 12.03 9.77 -5.37
C PHE A 235 11.17 9.54 -4.12
N ALA A 236 11.29 10.36 -3.08
CA ALA A 236 10.56 10.18 -1.82
C ALA A 236 9.04 10.21 -2.02
N THR A 237 8.56 11.10 -2.89
CA THR A 237 7.13 11.19 -3.24
C THR A 237 6.69 9.96 -4.04
N VAL A 238 7.49 9.53 -5.02
CA VAL A 238 7.21 8.31 -5.81
C VAL A 238 7.15 7.08 -4.90
N ALA A 239 8.14 6.92 -4.00
CA ALA A 239 8.20 5.82 -3.04
C ALA A 239 6.97 5.83 -2.12
N SER A 240 6.60 6.99 -1.57
CA SER A 240 5.39 7.14 -0.74
C SER A 240 4.11 6.81 -1.50
N THR A 241 3.97 7.28 -2.74
CA THR A 241 2.84 6.93 -3.62
C THR A 241 2.74 5.42 -3.86
N ILE A 242 3.87 4.76 -4.13
CA ILE A 242 3.94 3.31 -4.30
C ILE A 242 3.50 2.61 -2.99
N SER A 243 4.00 3.04 -1.84
CA SER A 243 3.59 2.50 -0.54
C SER A 243 2.08 2.61 -0.31
N ILE A 244 1.49 3.80 -0.54
CA ILE A 244 0.05 4.04 -0.41
C ILE A 244 -0.73 3.06 -1.30
N THR A 245 -0.35 2.99 -2.58
CA THR A 245 -1.01 2.17 -3.61
C THR A 245 -0.95 0.69 -3.27
N MET A 246 0.24 0.17 -2.93
CA MET A 246 0.44 -1.25 -2.62
C MET A 246 -0.32 -1.66 -1.35
N ILE A 247 -0.30 -0.82 -0.31
CA ILE A 247 -1.03 -1.09 0.94
C ILE A 247 -2.55 -1.04 0.70
N SER A 248 -3.04 -0.08 -0.08
CA SER A 248 -4.46 -0.02 -0.44
C SER A 248 -4.91 -1.27 -1.20
N ARG A 249 -4.16 -1.69 -2.23
CA ARG A 249 -4.44 -2.92 -3.00
C ARG A 249 -4.40 -4.16 -2.13
N LEU A 250 -3.42 -4.25 -1.23
CA LEU A 250 -3.30 -5.35 -0.29
C LEU A 250 -4.57 -5.49 0.58
N ILE A 251 -5.06 -4.39 1.16
CA ILE A 251 -6.27 -4.42 1.99
C ILE A 251 -7.50 -4.78 1.16
N LEU A 252 -7.65 -4.20 -0.04
CA LEU A 252 -8.77 -4.52 -0.95
C LEU A 252 -8.77 -6.00 -1.32
N ASN A 253 -7.62 -6.55 -1.72
CA ASN A 253 -7.46 -7.96 -2.05
C ASN A 253 -7.85 -8.85 -0.86
N LEU A 254 -7.48 -8.48 0.37
CA LEU A 254 -7.86 -9.25 1.56
C LEU A 254 -9.38 -9.26 1.78
N HIS A 255 -10.04 -8.12 1.61
CA HIS A 255 -11.49 -8.00 1.73
C HIS A 255 -12.22 -8.78 0.63
N GLU A 256 -11.68 -8.77 -0.59
CA GLU A 256 -12.22 -9.55 -1.71
C GLU A 256 -12.14 -11.05 -1.45
N HIS A 257 -10.99 -11.56 -1.00
CA HIS A 257 -10.80 -12.97 -0.67
C HIS A 257 -11.67 -13.41 0.51
N ALA A 258 -11.81 -12.57 1.54
CA ALA A 258 -12.72 -12.84 2.65
C ALA A 258 -14.17 -12.97 2.17
N ASN A 259 -14.59 -12.12 1.22
CA ASN A 259 -15.94 -12.17 0.66
C ASN A 259 -16.18 -13.36 -0.26
N ALA A 260 -15.21 -13.71 -1.09
CA ALA A 260 -15.28 -14.92 -1.92
C ALA A 260 -15.43 -16.17 -1.03
N GLY A 261 -14.68 -16.25 0.08
CA GLY A 261 -14.80 -17.32 1.07
C GLY A 261 -16.18 -17.37 1.75
N LEU A 262 -16.76 -16.22 2.07
CA LEU A 262 -18.12 -16.16 2.62
C LEU A 262 -19.17 -16.60 1.59
N MET A 263 -19.00 -16.26 0.32
CA MET A 263 -19.91 -16.68 -0.75
C MET A 263 -19.81 -18.19 -1.03
N THR A 264 -18.61 -18.76 -1.09
CA THR A 264 -18.43 -20.22 -1.26
C THR A 264 -18.94 -21.01 -0.06
N GLN A 265 -18.80 -20.49 1.16
CA GLN A 265 -19.37 -21.11 2.36
C GLN A 265 -20.90 -21.03 2.38
N ARG A 266 -21.49 -19.94 1.89
CA ARG A 266 -22.95 -19.78 1.79
C ARG A 266 -23.56 -20.62 0.68
N SER A 267 -22.78 -20.91 -0.37
CA SER A 267 -23.09 -21.84 -1.45
C SER A 267 -22.72 -23.29 -1.13
N GLY A 268 -22.70 -23.68 0.16
CA GLY A 268 -22.44 -25.06 0.61
C GLY A 268 -23.24 -26.09 -0.20
N PRO A 269 -22.73 -27.34 -0.30
CA PRO A 269 -23.12 -28.27 -1.35
C PRO A 269 -24.63 -28.45 -1.35
N VAL A 270 -25.27 -28.25 -2.51
CA VAL A 270 -26.60 -28.78 -2.77
C VAL A 270 -26.54 -30.22 -2.29
N SER A 271 -27.29 -30.51 -1.22
CA SER A 271 -27.43 -31.85 -0.69
C SER A 271 -27.76 -32.73 -1.87
N GLN A 272 -26.79 -33.52 -2.35
CA GLN A 272 -27.07 -34.68 -3.16
C GLN A 272 -27.94 -35.53 -2.24
N TYR A 273 -29.25 -35.43 -2.41
CA TYR A 273 -30.18 -36.41 -1.90
C TYR A 273 -29.69 -37.75 -2.45
N ARG A 274 -28.93 -38.46 -1.61
CA ARG A 274 -28.57 -39.84 -1.83
C ARG A 274 -29.90 -40.57 -1.72
N ILE A 275 -30.54 -40.79 -2.87
CA ILE A 275 -31.66 -41.71 -3.00
C ILE A 275 -31.15 -43.02 -2.36
N PRO A 276 -31.78 -43.53 -1.29
CA PRO A 276 -31.41 -44.82 -0.75
C PRO A 276 -31.61 -45.82 -1.89
N LEU A 277 -30.57 -46.58 -2.22
CA LEU A 277 -30.71 -47.79 -3.02
C LEU A 277 -31.57 -48.74 -2.18
N GLN A 278 -32.88 -48.64 -2.36
CA GLN A 278 -33.83 -49.62 -1.87
C GLN A 278 -33.53 -50.91 -2.63
N SER A 279 -33.20 -51.95 -1.88
CA SER A 279 -32.96 -53.29 -2.38
C SER A 279 -34.05 -53.68 -3.38
N LEU A 280 -33.66 -53.89 -4.64
CA LEU A 280 -34.50 -54.52 -5.65
C LEU A 280 -34.94 -55.90 -5.13
N PRO A 281 -36.25 -56.21 -5.07
CA PRO A 281 -36.68 -57.59 -5.00
C PRO A 281 -36.46 -58.23 -6.38
N ASP A 282 -35.82 -59.39 -6.37
CA ASP A 282 -35.71 -60.24 -7.55
C ASP A 282 -37.08 -60.65 -8.10
N SER A 283 -37.07 -60.94 -9.39
CA SER A 283 -38.00 -61.80 -10.14
C SER A 283 -39.11 -61.10 -10.93
N SER A 284 -38.84 -60.97 -12.23
CA SER A 284 -39.71 -61.44 -13.31
C SER A 284 -41.22 -61.20 -13.14
N THR A 285 -41.73 -60.07 -13.62
CA THR A 285 -43.03 -60.05 -14.33
C THR A 285 -43.29 -58.72 -15.04
N PHE A 286 -43.72 -58.86 -16.29
CA PHE A 286 -44.65 -57.98 -17.01
C PHE A 286 -44.19 -56.63 -17.59
N MET A 287 -43.90 -56.69 -18.89
CA MET A 287 -44.13 -55.64 -19.87
C MET A 287 -45.60 -55.24 -19.93
N ALA A 288 -45.91 -53.95 -19.89
CA ALA A 288 -46.97 -53.27 -20.67
C ALA A 288 -47.14 -51.81 -20.21
N GLY A 289 -47.42 -50.90 -21.16
CA GLY A 289 -48.30 -49.76 -20.87
C GLY A 289 -47.71 -48.35 -20.99
N THR A 290 -47.69 -47.87 -22.22
CA THR A 290 -47.92 -46.51 -22.72
C THR A 290 -48.78 -45.52 -21.88
N VAL A 291 -48.30 -44.26 -21.82
CA VAL A 291 -48.98 -42.98 -22.23
C VAL A 291 -49.77 -42.13 -21.19
N ILE A 292 -49.59 -40.80 -21.35
CA ILE A 292 -50.44 -39.60 -21.04
C ILE A 292 -50.08 -38.65 -19.86
N ASP A 293 -49.85 -37.39 -20.27
CA ASP A 293 -50.06 -36.05 -19.67
C ASP A 293 -50.59 -35.90 -18.24
N SER A 294 -50.11 -34.88 -17.52
CA SER A 294 -50.80 -33.56 -17.45
C SER A 294 -50.39 -32.72 -16.22
N GLN A 295 -50.02 -31.45 -16.49
CA GLN A 295 -50.58 -30.23 -15.87
C GLN A 295 -50.50 -30.05 -14.33
N LEU A 296 -49.81 -29.00 -13.86
CA LEU A 296 -50.42 -27.74 -13.36
C LEU A 296 -49.34 -26.87 -12.66
N GLY A 297 -49.36 -25.56 -12.93
CA GLY A 297 -48.36 -24.60 -12.48
C GLY A 297 -48.58 -24.00 -11.07
N PRO A 298 -48.37 -22.68 -10.94
CA PRO A 298 -47.46 -22.02 -9.99
C PRO A 298 -48.17 -21.53 -8.72
N ILE A 299 -47.46 -20.98 -7.71
CA ILE A 299 -47.90 -19.84 -6.85
C ILE A 299 -46.99 -19.59 -5.60
N LEU A 300 -46.55 -18.33 -5.51
CA LEU A 300 -46.38 -17.40 -4.38
C LEU A 300 -45.31 -17.50 -3.27
N ASN A 301 -44.69 -16.31 -3.13
CA ASN A 301 -44.48 -15.46 -1.95
C ASN A 301 -43.66 -15.97 -0.77
N ILE A 302 -42.45 -15.40 -0.71
CA ILE A 302 -41.63 -15.29 0.49
C ILE A 302 -42.06 -14.02 1.22
N THR A 303 -42.68 -14.20 2.39
CA THR A 303 -42.81 -13.17 3.43
C THR A 303 -41.70 -13.44 4.45
N VAL A 304 -40.77 -12.49 4.59
CA VAL A 304 -39.70 -12.52 5.60
C VAL A 304 -40.24 -11.90 6.88
N VAL A 305 -40.13 -12.64 7.99
CA VAL A 305 -40.09 -12.12 9.36
C VAL A 305 -38.63 -12.12 9.79
#